data_AF-A0A1Z1XBC1-F1
#
_entry.id   AF-A0A1Z1XBC1-F1
#
_cell.length_a   1.000
_cell.length_b   1.000
_cell.length_c   1.000
_cell.angle_alpha   90.00
_cell.angle_beta   90.00
_cell.angle_gamma   90.00
#
_symmetry.space_group_name_H-M   'P 1'
#
loop_
_entity.id
_entity.type
_entity.pdbx_description
1 polymer ?
#
loop_
_entity_poly.entity_id
_entity_poly.type
_entity_poly.pdbx_seq_one_letter_code
_entity_poly.pdbx_strand_id
1 'polypeptide(L)'
;MKNYYYAVATKRFLFIEEPIEEILRERINYYKRISKGIDFWLLDNIELLNNNEIFLLQEQFEEPLVALISTNLNFINWIKLRVVYIKTGKLQNIDIANLDTKLVDNIIVKELI
;
A
#
# COMPACT_ATOMS: atom_id res chain seq x y z
N MET A 1 3.41 -10.53 -17.13
CA MET A 1 3.99 -10.08 -15.85
C MET A 1 3.01 -9.13 -15.17
N LYS A 2 2.72 -9.30 -13.88
CA LYS A 2 1.90 -8.34 -13.13
C LYS A 2 2.76 -7.15 -12.72
N ASN A 3 2.26 -5.93 -12.91
CA ASN A 3 2.89 -4.72 -12.40
C ASN A 3 2.32 -4.39 -11.02
N TYR A 4 3.19 -4.01 -10.09
CA TYR A 4 2.80 -3.53 -8.77
C TYR A 4 3.22 -2.08 -8.61
N TYR A 5 2.37 -1.32 -7.96
CA TYR A 5 2.51 0.12 -7.73
C TYR A 5 2.38 0.38 -6.25
N TYR A 6 3.10 1.38 -5.74
CA TYR A 6 3.07 1.75 -4.33
C TYR A 6 2.69 3.21 -4.13
N ALA A 7 2.12 3.47 -2.96
CA ALA A 7 1.91 4.77 -2.33
C ALA A 7 2.49 4.67 -0.90
N VAL A 8 3.51 5.47 -0.59
CA VAL A 8 4.23 5.46 0.68
C VAL A 8 4.09 6.81 1.37
N ALA A 9 3.81 6.78 2.67
CA ALA A 9 3.84 7.94 3.56
C ALA A 9 4.08 7.50 5.01
N THR A 10 4.23 8.45 5.93
CA THR A 10 4.40 8.13 7.36
C THR A 10 3.12 7.47 7.90
N LYS A 11 3.29 6.55 8.85
CA LYS A 11 2.17 5.86 9.53
C LYS A 11 1.24 6.88 10.18
N ARG A 12 1.80 7.86 10.87
CA ARG A 12 1.04 8.95 11.50
C ARG A 12 0.17 9.68 10.48
N PHE A 13 0.76 10.12 9.37
CA PHE A 13 0.01 10.85 8.34
C PHE A 13 -1.17 10.02 7.81
N LEU A 14 -0.92 8.77 7.40
CA LEU A 14 -1.95 7.92 6.79
C LEU A 14 -3.07 7.49 7.75
N PHE A 15 -2.78 7.26 9.04
CA PHE A 15 -3.76 6.71 9.98
C PHE A 15 -4.40 7.73 10.92
N ILE A 16 -3.74 8.87 11.16
CA ILE A 16 -4.23 9.89 12.12
C ILE A 16 -4.72 11.14 11.38
N GLU A 17 -3.99 11.59 10.37
CA GLU A 17 -4.29 12.85 9.67
C GLU A 17 -5.20 12.63 8.46
N GLU A 18 -5.05 11.49 7.77
CA GLU A 18 -5.87 11.11 6.62
C GLU A 18 -6.79 9.92 6.92
N PRO A 19 -7.97 9.83 6.27
CA PRO A 19 -8.91 8.74 6.51
C PRO A 19 -8.60 7.51 5.63
N ILE A 20 -7.34 7.03 5.58
CA ILE A 20 -6.96 5.93 4.69
C ILE A 20 -7.74 4.65 5.01
N GLU A 21 -8.01 4.41 6.29
CA GLU A 21 -8.70 3.23 6.77
C GLU A 21 -10.12 3.13 6.18
N GLU A 22 -10.89 4.22 6.28
CA GLU A 22 -12.24 4.32 5.72
C GLU A 22 -12.22 4.02 4.22
N ILE A 23 -11.31 4.68 3.49
CA ILE A 23 -11.16 4.52 2.04
C ILE A 23 -10.91 3.05 1.68
N LEU A 24 -10.02 2.38 2.40
CA LEU A 24 -9.70 0.98 2.13
C LEU A 24 -10.87 0.05 2.50
N ARG A 25 -11.54 0.31 3.63
CA ARG A 25 -12.70 -0.48 4.08
C ARG A 25 -13.89 -0.36 3.12
N GLU A 26 -14.24 0.85 2.69
CA GLU A 26 -15.27 1.06 1.66
C GLU A 26 -14.91 0.35 0.35
N ARG A 27 -13.64 0.40 -0.06
CA ARG A 27 -13.16 -0.29 -1.27
C ARG A 27 -13.25 -1.80 -1.13
N ILE A 28 -12.91 -2.39 0.02
CA ILE A 28 -13.07 -3.82 0.31
C ILE A 28 -14.55 -4.19 0.20
N ASN A 29 -15.44 -3.42 0.83
CA ASN A 29 -16.88 -3.67 0.78
C ASN A 29 -17.44 -3.56 -0.65
N TYR A 30 -16.97 -2.59 -1.43
CA TYR A 30 -17.29 -2.51 -2.84
C TYR A 30 -16.83 -3.77 -3.60
N TYR A 31 -15.58 -4.20 -3.42
CA TYR A 31 -15.02 -5.38 -4.08
C TYR A 31 -15.80 -6.65 -3.71
N LYS A 32 -16.14 -6.84 -2.43
CA LYS A 32 -17.01 -7.93 -1.96
C LYS A 32 -18.36 -7.92 -2.68
N ARG A 33 -19.01 -6.76 -2.78
CA ARG A 33 -20.31 -6.59 -3.44
C ARG A 33 -20.29 -6.95 -4.92
N ILE A 34 -19.18 -6.70 -5.61
CA ILE A 34 -19.03 -7.03 -7.05
C ILE A 34 -18.27 -8.35 -7.29
N SER A 35 -18.05 -9.15 -6.24
CA SER A 35 -17.29 -10.42 -6.29
C SER A 35 -15.90 -10.27 -6.95
N LYS A 36 -15.26 -9.13 -6.73
CA LYS A 36 -13.90 -8.85 -7.22
C LYS A 36 -12.88 -9.24 -6.16
N GLY A 37 -11.83 -9.96 -6.57
CA GLY A 37 -10.69 -10.27 -5.71
C GLY A 37 -9.91 -9.00 -5.31
N ILE A 38 -9.40 -8.99 -4.08
CA ILE A 38 -8.56 -7.89 -3.57
C ILE A 38 -7.28 -7.80 -4.40
N ASP A 39 -6.98 -6.59 -4.86
CA ASP A 39 -5.81 -6.26 -5.70
C ASP A 39 -4.94 -5.15 -5.06
N PHE A 40 -5.08 -4.96 -3.74
CA PHE A 40 -4.34 -3.97 -2.96
C PHE A 40 -4.14 -4.39 -1.51
N TRP A 41 -3.09 -3.86 -0.89
CA TRP A 41 -2.57 -4.27 0.42
C TRP A 41 -1.92 -3.10 1.13
N LEU A 42 -2.11 -3.01 2.45
CA LEU A 42 -1.41 -2.04 3.29
C LEU A 42 -0.32 -2.77 4.08
N LEU A 43 0.92 -2.28 3.97
CA LEU A 43 2.12 -2.90 4.52
C LEU A 43 2.83 -1.90 5.44
N ASP A 44 3.01 -2.27 6.70
CA ASP A 44 3.75 -1.50 7.70
C ASP A 44 5.26 -1.75 7.67
N ASN A 45 5.70 -2.96 7.30
CA ASN A 45 7.10 -3.30 7.13
C ASN A 45 7.54 -3.18 5.66
N ILE A 46 7.84 -1.95 5.23
CA ILE A 46 8.14 -1.66 3.83
C ILE A 46 9.53 -2.08 3.36
N GLU A 47 10.43 -2.48 4.28
CA GLU A 47 11.77 -3.02 3.96
C GLU A 47 11.67 -4.28 3.09
N LEU A 48 10.57 -5.03 3.25
CA LEU A 48 10.26 -6.23 2.47
C LEU A 48 10.11 -5.97 0.97
N LEU A 49 9.92 -4.72 0.55
CA LEU A 49 9.75 -4.34 -0.85
C LEU A 49 11.07 -4.30 -1.63
N ASN A 50 12.21 -4.38 -0.94
CA ASN A 50 13.55 -4.41 -1.51
C ASN A 50 13.75 -3.39 -2.64
N ASN A 51 13.36 -2.14 -2.40
CA ASN A 51 13.36 -1.07 -3.38
C ASN A 51 14.22 0.11 -2.90
N ASN A 52 15.24 0.46 -3.67
CA ASN A 52 16.19 1.54 -3.33
C ASN A 52 15.51 2.88 -3.08
N GLU A 53 14.46 3.23 -3.83
CA GLU A 53 13.74 4.49 -3.59
C GLU A 53 13.05 4.47 -2.22
N ILE A 54 12.53 3.31 -1.81
CA ILE A 54 11.86 3.15 -0.51
C ILE A 54 12.88 3.21 0.63
N PHE A 55 14.04 2.56 0.48
CA PHE A 55 15.12 2.64 1.47
C PHE A 55 15.60 4.08 1.67
N LEU A 56 15.84 4.82 0.58
CA LEU A 56 16.23 6.23 0.64
C LEU A 56 15.17 7.11 1.31
N LEU A 57 13.87 6.78 1.15
CA LEU A 57 12.82 7.47 1.88
C LEU A 57 12.88 7.15 3.37
N GLN A 58 13.07 5.88 3.75
CA GLN A 58 13.16 5.51 5.18
C GLN A 58 14.30 6.25 5.89
N GLU A 59 15.43 6.50 5.23
CA GLU A 59 16.53 7.29 5.81
C GLU A 59 16.18 8.77 6.03
N GLN A 60 15.16 9.30 5.34
CA GLN A 60 14.75 10.71 5.43
C GLN A 60 13.74 10.98 6.56
N PHE A 61 13.12 9.94 7.14
CA PHE A 61 12.07 10.09 8.14
C PHE A 61 12.44 9.36 9.44
N GLU A 62 12.28 10.05 10.56
CA GLU A 62 12.40 9.42 11.89
C GLU A 62 11.17 8.55 12.21
N GLU A 63 10.02 8.87 11.61
CA GLU A 63 8.77 8.13 11.81
C GLU A 63 8.66 6.90 10.89
N PRO A 64 8.01 5.82 11.34
CA PRO A 64 7.82 4.64 10.51
C PRO A 64 6.95 4.95 9.29
N LEU A 65 7.38 4.42 8.14
CA LEU A 65 6.69 4.55 6.87
C LEU A 65 5.80 3.32 6.61
N VAL A 66 4.70 3.54 5.89
CA VAL A 66 3.74 2.50 5.50
C VAL A 66 3.51 2.59 3.98
N ALA A 67 3.35 1.44 3.32
CA ALA A 67 3.09 1.33 1.90
C ALA A 67 1.70 0.77 1.61
N LEU A 68 0.90 1.49 0.83
CA LEU A 68 -0.23 0.94 0.11
C LEU A 68 0.27 0.42 -1.25
N ILE A 69 0.12 -0.87 -1.48
CA ILE A 69 0.55 -1.56 -2.70
C ILE A 69 -0.69 -2.00 -3.48
N SER A 70 -0.67 -1.88 -4.80
CA SER A 70 -1.74 -2.40 -5.65
C SER A 70 -1.25 -2.79 -7.04
N THR A 71 -1.92 -3.74 -7.69
CA THR A 71 -1.74 -3.98 -9.13
C THR A 71 -2.53 -3.01 -10.01
N ASN A 72 -3.33 -2.12 -9.40
CA ASN A 72 -4.15 -1.13 -10.08
C ASN A 72 -3.49 0.26 -10.02
N LEU A 73 -2.85 0.67 -11.12
CA LEU A 73 -2.21 1.99 -11.23
C LEU A 73 -3.20 3.14 -11.00
N ASN A 74 -4.41 3.04 -11.54
CA ASN A 74 -5.41 4.09 -11.40
C ASN A 74 -5.81 4.29 -9.93
N PHE A 75 -5.85 3.21 -9.16
CA PHE A 75 -6.11 3.31 -7.73
C PHE A 75 -4.98 4.04 -6.99
N ILE A 76 -3.72 3.71 -7.25
CA ILE A 76 -2.58 4.41 -6.63
C ILE A 76 -2.54 5.89 -7.05
N ASN A 77 -2.79 6.20 -8.32
CA ASN A 77 -2.87 7.58 -8.79
C ASN A 77 -4.01 8.34 -8.12
N TRP A 78 -5.17 7.70 -7.93
CA TRP A 78 -6.29 8.32 -7.22
C TRP A 78 -5.94 8.60 -5.75
N ILE A 79 -5.26 7.67 -5.06
CA ILE A 79 -4.76 7.89 -3.70
C ILE A 79 -3.79 9.09 -3.68
N LYS A 80 -2.85 9.17 -4.62
CA LYS A 80 -1.92 10.32 -4.74
C LYS A 80 -2.64 11.66 -4.86
N LEU A 81 -3.74 11.72 -5.62
CA LEU A 81 -4.54 12.93 -5.74
C LEU A 81 -5.35 13.23 -4.49
N ARG A 82 -5.78 12.21 -3.74
CA ARG A 82 -6.66 12.35 -2.58
C ARG A 82 -5.93 12.77 -1.31
N VAL A 83 -4.81 12.12 -1.00
CA VAL A 83 -4.02 12.35 0.22
C VAL A 83 -2.75 13.18 -0.04
N VAL A 84 -2.46 13.55 -1.29
CA VAL A 84 -1.46 14.54 -1.74
C VAL A 84 0.01 14.29 -1.31
N TYR A 85 0.31 14.26 -0.02
CA TYR A 85 1.64 14.17 0.59
C TYR A 85 2.18 12.74 0.71
N ILE A 86 1.99 11.95 -0.35
CA ILE A 86 2.53 10.59 -0.46
C ILE A 86 3.56 10.50 -1.60
N LYS A 87 4.51 9.58 -1.51
CA LYS A 87 5.36 9.20 -2.63
C LYS A 87 4.75 8.01 -3.36
N THR A 88 4.69 8.04 -4.68
CA THR A 88 4.24 6.90 -5.49
C THR A 88 5.32 6.42 -6.43
N GLY A 89 5.21 5.16 -6.85
CA GLY A 89 6.10 4.57 -7.83
C GLY A 89 5.68 3.17 -8.25
N LYS A 90 6.57 2.50 -8.98
CA LYS A 90 6.39 1.14 -9.48
C LYS A 90 7.43 0.23 -8.83
N LEU A 91 7.00 -0.95 -8.39
CA LEU A 91 7.92 -1.97 -7.90
C LEU A 91 8.50 -2.72 -9.11
N GLN A 92 9.84 -2.82 -9.15
CA GLN A 92 10.58 -3.58 -10.16
C GLN A 92 11.09 -4.87 -9.53
N ASN A 93 11.01 -5.99 -10.26
CA ASN A 93 11.60 -7.28 -9.86
C ASN A 93 11.22 -7.77 -8.46
N ILE A 94 9.95 -7.62 -8.08
CA ILE A 94 9.44 -8.30 -6.89
C ILE A 94 9.22 -9.78 -7.23
N ASP A 95 9.78 -10.67 -6.40
CA ASP A 95 9.42 -12.09 -6.41
C ASP A 95 8.01 -12.23 -5.84
N ILE A 96 7.02 -12.10 -6.73
CA ILE A 96 5.59 -12.08 -6.42
C ILE A 96 5.18 -13.37 -5.67
N ALA A 97 5.82 -14.51 -5.93
CA ALA A 97 5.52 -15.76 -5.24
C ALA A 97 5.77 -15.68 -3.72
N ASN A 98 6.77 -14.89 -3.30
CA ASN A 98 7.06 -14.62 -1.90
C ASN A 98 6.29 -13.41 -1.37
N LEU A 99 5.91 -12.46 -2.25
CA LEU A 99 5.17 -11.27 -1.83
C LEU A 99 3.69 -11.57 -1.59
N ASP A 100 3.01 -12.35 -2.46
CA ASP A 100 1.61 -12.72 -2.26
C ASP A 100 1.42 -13.52 -0.95
N THR A 101 2.38 -14.36 -0.57
CA THR A 101 2.38 -15.08 0.72
C THR A 101 2.72 -14.16 1.91
N LYS A 102 3.79 -13.35 1.82
CA LYS A 102 4.20 -12.44 2.91
C LYS A 102 3.26 -11.25 3.12
N LEU A 103 2.60 -10.77 2.07
CA LEU A 103 1.56 -9.74 2.18
C LEU A 103 0.37 -10.35 2.92
N VAL A 104 -0.16 -11.51 2.50
CA VAL A 104 -1.30 -12.19 3.17
C VAL A 104 -1.15 -12.32 4.69
N ASP A 105 0.09 -12.46 5.18
CA ASP A 105 0.39 -12.60 6.61
C ASP A 105 0.60 -11.27 7.36
N ASN A 106 1.02 -10.18 6.69
CA ASN A 106 1.31 -8.87 7.31
C ASN A 106 0.34 -7.76 6.90
N ILE A 107 -0.75 -8.10 6.21
CA ILE A 107 -1.76 -7.13 5.80
C ILE A 107 -2.64 -6.73 6.99
N ILE A 108 -2.61 -5.44 7.31
CA ILE A 108 -3.51 -4.78 8.28
C ILE A 108 -5.00 -4.92 7.88
N VAL A 109 -5.34 -5.29 6.63
CA VAL A 109 -6.74 -5.54 6.21
C VAL A 109 -7.43 -6.60 7.07
N LYS A 110 -6.71 -7.55 7.70
CA LYS A 110 -7.33 -8.49 8.64
C LYS A 110 -7.88 -7.82 9.90
N GLU A 111 -7.31 -6.69 10.33
CA GLU A 111 -7.78 -5.92 11.49
C GLU A 111 -8.86 -4.87 11.13
N LEU A 112 -9.10 -4.63 9.84
CA LEU A 112 -10.08 -3.67 9.33
C LEU A 112 -11.44 -4.30 8.94
N ILE A 113 -11.61 -5.61 9.17
CA ILE A 113 -12.82 -6.40 8.88
C ILE A 113 -13.44 -6.89 10.18
#